data_AF-A0A9N9J7M0-F1
#
_entry.id   AF-A0A9N9J7M0-F1
#
_cell.length_a   1.000
_cell.length_b   1.000
_cell.length_c   1.000
_cell.angle_alpha   90.00
_cell.angle_beta   90.00
_cell.angle_gamma   90.00
#
_symmetry.space_group_name_H-M   'P 1'
#
loop_
_entity.id
_entity.type
_entity.pdbx_description
1 polymer ?
#
loop_
_entity_poly.entity_id
_entity_poly.type
_entity_poly.pdbx_seq_one_letter_code
_entity_poly.pdbx_strand_id
1 'polypeptide(L)'
;ERLVVCFKDTPLLVIFHAKRPTLVSRGSSLLSAQGIMRGPSWHDPDDIGAFLNQPDPKAISITFARHFAKGALLSLIWEDGQISFLPFYFRPTGK
;
A
#
# COMPACT_ATOMS: atom_id res chain seq x y z
N GLU A 1 -8.29 11.96 -6.75
CA GLU A 1 -7.75 12.06 -5.36
C GLU A 1 -7.51 10.65 -4.82
N ARG A 2 -6.69 10.46 -3.78
CA ARG A 2 -6.42 9.12 -3.22
C ARG A 2 -7.09 9.00 -1.85
N LEU A 3 -7.88 7.95 -1.65
CA LEU A 3 -8.47 7.57 -0.37
C LEU A 3 -7.71 6.35 0.14
N VAL A 4 -7.26 6.40 1.38
CA VAL A 4 -6.56 5.29 2.04
C VAL A 4 -7.47 4.79 3.16
N VAL A 5 -7.82 3.49 3.13
CA VAL A 5 -8.72 2.88 4.08
C VAL A 5 -7.95 1.85 4.89
N CYS A 6 -7.96 2.02 6.22
CA CYS A 6 -7.53 0.98 7.16
C CYS A 6 -8.74 0.13 7.54
N PHE A 7 -8.57 -1.18 7.55
CA PHE A 7 -9.59 -2.10 8.07
C PHE A 7 -9.21 -2.49 9.49
N LYS A 8 -10.23 -2.63 10.34
CA LYS A 8 -10.03 -3.15 11.69
C LYS A 8 -9.40 -4.55 11.61
N ASP A 9 -8.52 -4.86 12.56
CA ASP A 9 -7.88 -6.17 12.71
C ASP A 9 -6.90 -6.56 11.59
N THR A 10 -6.47 -5.61 10.75
CA THR A 10 -5.41 -5.85 9.76
C THR A 10 -4.45 -4.68 9.65
N PRO A 11 -3.13 -4.94 9.53
CA PRO A 11 -2.15 -3.89 9.27
C PRO A 11 -2.21 -3.41 7.81
N LEU A 12 -3.17 -3.87 7.01
CA LEU A 12 -3.28 -3.55 5.59
C LEU A 12 -4.19 -2.35 5.35
N LEU A 13 -3.66 -1.42 4.56
CA LEU A 13 -4.36 -0.30 3.98
C LEU A 13 -4.73 -0.63 2.54
N VAL A 14 -5.96 -0.28 2.15
CA VAL A 14 -6.37 -0.31 0.75
C VAL A 14 -6.37 1.11 0.19
N ILE A 15 -5.68 1.29 -0.92
CA ILE A 15 -5.61 2.55 -1.65
C ILE A 15 -6.68 2.55 -2.73
N PHE A 16 -7.59 3.52 -2.65
CA PHE A 16 -8.56 3.79 -3.70
C PHE A 16 -8.20 5.07 -4.44
N HIS A 17 -8.36 5.05 -5.76
CA HIS A 17 -8.49 6.29 -6.52
C HIS A 17 -9.93 6.77 -6.44
N ALA A 18 -10.13 7.90 -5.78
CA ALA A 18 -11.41 8.58 -5.69
C ALA A 18 -11.57 9.52 -6.90
N LYS A 19 -12.63 9.27 -7.67
CA LYS A 19 -13.01 10.06 -8.84
C LYS A 19 -14.11 11.06 -8.44
N ARG A 20 -14.05 12.27 -8.99
CA ARG A 20 -15.13 13.25 -8.79
C ARG A 20 -16.40 12.75 -9.47
N PRO A 21 -17.59 12.90 -8.85
CA PRO A 21 -18.85 12.47 -9.44
C PRO A 21 -19.10 13.03 -10.85
N THR A 22 -18.62 14.24 -11.13
CA THR A 22 -18.72 14.89 -12.45
C THR A 22 -17.89 14.22 -13.55
N LEU A 23 -16.94 13.35 -13.18
CA LEU A 23 -15.99 12.71 -14.10
C LEU A 23 -16.27 11.21 -14.29
N VAL A 24 -17.35 10.69 -13.72
CA VAL A 24 -17.70 9.26 -13.80
C VAL A 24 -19.10 9.11 -14.34
N SER A 25 -19.28 8.18 -15.29
CA SER A 25 -20.60 7.87 -15.83
C SER A 25 -21.53 7.34 -14.75
N ARG A 26 -22.82 7.66 -14.88
CA ARG A 26 -23.86 7.24 -13.95
C ARG A 26 -23.86 5.71 -13.83
N GLY A 27 -23.81 5.19 -12.61
CA GLY A 27 -23.73 3.75 -12.32
C GLY A 27 -22.31 3.18 -12.19
N SER A 28 -21.27 3.99 -12.44
CA SER A 28 -19.87 3.58 -12.21
C SER A 28 -19.45 3.80 -10.77
N SER A 29 -18.53 2.95 -10.28
CA SER A 29 -17.91 3.15 -8.97
C SER A 29 -17.09 4.44 -8.92
N LEU A 30 -17.32 5.26 -7.89
CA LEU A 30 -16.52 6.45 -7.58
C LEU A 30 -15.14 6.09 -7.02
N LEU A 31 -14.99 4.86 -6.53
CA LEU A 31 -13.76 4.32 -5.95
C LEU A 31 -13.22 3.20 -6.83
N SER A 32 -11.96 3.32 -7.25
CA SER A 32 -11.23 2.25 -7.92
C SER A 32 -10.10 1.79 -7.03
N ALA A 33 -10.13 0.53 -6.58
CA ALA A 33 -8.99 -0.05 -5.85
C ALA A 33 -7.74 0.03 -6.74
N GLN A 34 -6.64 0.52 -6.18
CA GLN A 34 -5.36 0.67 -6.85
C GLN A 34 -4.31 -0.29 -6.30
N GLY A 35 -4.43 -0.66 -5.04
CA GLY A 35 -3.49 -1.57 -4.41
C GLY A 35 -3.72 -1.69 -2.92
N ILE A 36 -2.99 -2.61 -2.33
CA ILE A 36 -2.98 -2.90 -0.91
C ILE A 36 -1.54 -2.65 -0.44
N MET A 37 -1.38 -1.93 0.66
CA MET A 37 -0.07 -1.70 1.29
C MET A 37 -0.17 -1.93 2.79
N ARG A 38 0.94 -2.22 3.45
CA ARG A 38 0.97 -2.20 4.91
C ARG A 38 0.90 -0.75 5.38
N GLY A 39 0.03 -0.47 6.34
CA GLY A 39 -0.02 0.83 6.99
C GLY A 39 1.18 1.05 7.90
N PRO A 40 1.43 2.30 8.32
CA PRO A 40 2.21 2.53 9.52
C PRO A 40 1.57 1.74 10.67
N SER A 41 2.32 1.42 11.71
CA SER A 41 1.79 0.91 12.99
C SER A 41 0.82 1.96 13.58
N TRP A 42 -0.41 1.98 13.07
CA TRP A 42 -1.47 2.83 13.55
C TRP A 42 -1.89 2.23 14.87
N HIS A 43 -1.44 2.88 15.94
CA HIS A 43 -1.92 2.60 17.28
C HIS A 43 -3.41 2.92 17.29
N ASP A 44 -4.24 1.88 17.31
CA ASP A 44 -5.63 2.03 17.72
C ASP A 44 -5.59 2.35 19.23
N PRO A 45 -5.99 3.56 19.67
CA PRO A 45 -5.95 3.92 21.07
C PRO A 45 -6.84 3.01 21.94
N ASP A 46 -7.78 2.28 21.32
CA ASP A 46 -8.66 1.32 21.98
C ASP A 46 -8.13 -0.13 21.96
N ASP A 47 -7.03 -0.42 21.25
CA ASP A 47 -6.39 -1.75 21.20
C ASP A 47 -5.16 -1.81 22.13
N ILE A 48 -5.45 -1.99 23.43
CA ILE A 48 -4.46 -1.99 24.52
C ILE A 48 -3.54 -3.23 24.50
N GLY A 49 -3.80 -4.24 23.65
CA GLY A 49 -3.29 -5.58 23.89
C GLY A 49 -2.30 -6.18 22.88
N ALA A 50 -2.53 -6.02 21.57
CA ALA A 50 -2.00 -7.02 20.63
C ALA A 50 -0.76 -6.60 19.82
N PHE A 51 -0.59 -5.30 19.55
CA PHE A 51 0.41 -4.84 18.55
C PHE A 51 1.60 -4.06 19.11
N LEU A 52 1.64 -3.78 20.41
CA LEU A 52 2.61 -2.84 21.00
C LEU A 52 4.03 -3.39 21.23
N ASN A 53 4.25 -4.71 21.12
CA ASN A 53 5.53 -5.32 21.51
C ASN A 53 6.23 -6.12 20.42
N GLN A 54 5.68 -6.22 19.22
CA GLN A 54 6.37 -6.90 18.13
C GLN A 54 7.24 -5.90 17.37
N PRO A 55 8.56 -6.13 17.27
CA PRO A 55 9.40 -5.32 16.41
C PRO A 55 8.89 -5.41 14.97
N ASP A 56 8.90 -4.30 14.24
CA ASP A 56 8.58 -4.31 12.82
C ASP A 56 9.48 -5.35 12.12
N PRO A 57 8.90 -6.25 11.29
CA PRO A 57 9.68 -7.26 10.62
C PRO A 57 10.68 -6.57 9.68
N LYS A 58 11.89 -7.11 9.60
CA LYS A 58 12.90 -6.57 8.67
C LYS A 58 12.63 -7.08 7.27
N ALA A 59 12.93 -6.24 6.27
CA ALA A 59 12.93 -6.68 4.89
C ALA A 59 14.16 -7.58 4.66
N ILE A 60 13.93 -8.86 4.34
CA ILE A 60 14.98 -9.84 4.01
C ILE A 60 15.31 -9.87 2.52
N SER A 61 14.37 -9.43 1.67
CA SER A 61 14.59 -9.33 0.23
C SER A 61 13.91 -8.10 -0.32
N ILE A 62 14.61 -7.39 -1.19
CA ILE A 62 14.15 -6.17 -1.84
C ILE A 62 14.53 -6.31 -3.32
N THR A 63 13.56 -6.55 -4.18
CA THR A 63 13.80 -6.82 -5.61
C THR A 63 12.81 -6.08 -6.49
N PHE A 64 13.23 -5.66 -7.68
CA PHE A 64 12.29 -5.14 -8.67
C PHE A 64 11.51 -6.29 -9.32
N ALA A 65 10.19 -6.15 -9.35
CA ALA A 65 9.31 -7.10 -10.03
C ALA A 65 9.62 -7.08 -11.54
N ARG A 66 10.12 -8.21 -12.06
CA ARG A 66 10.65 -8.34 -13.43
C ARG A 66 9.68 -7.91 -14.54
N HIS A 67 8.38 -7.95 -14.28
CA HIS A 67 7.34 -7.65 -15.26
C HIS A 67 6.92 -6.16 -15.30
N PHE A 68 7.41 -5.32 -14.37
CA PHE A 68 6.99 -3.93 -14.25
C PHE A 68 8.11 -2.94 -14.59
N ALA A 69 8.36 -2.73 -15.89
CA ALA A 69 9.23 -1.66 -16.37
C ALA A 69 8.40 -0.40 -16.70
N LYS A 70 8.90 0.80 -16.33
CA LYS A 70 8.29 2.16 -16.41
C LYS A 70 7.61 2.72 -15.15
N GLY A 71 8.01 2.27 -13.96
CA GLY A 71 7.58 2.79 -12.66
C GLY A 71 7.75 1.72 -11.59
N ALA A 72 8.99 1.23 -11.48
CA ALA A 72 9.28 -0.15 -11.14
C ALA A 72 8.79 -0.53 -9.75
N LEU A 73 7.95 -1.56 -9.71
CA LEU A 73 7.38 -2.10 -8.51
C LEU A 73 8.46 -2.87 -7.74
N LEU A 74 8.71 -2.48 -6.51
CA LEU A 74 9.63 -3.16 -5.59
C LEU A 74 8.84 -4.20 -4.81
N SER A 75 9.17 -5.48 -4.99
CA SER A 75 8.76 -6.54 -4.08
C SER A 75 9.68 -6.57 -2.87
N LEU A 76 9.08 -6.44 -1.68
CA LEU A 76 9.73 -6.64 -0.39
C LEU A 76 9.25 -7.96 0.20
N ILE A 77 10.19 -8.81 0.62
CA ILE A 77 9.90 -10.00 1.43
C ILE A 77 10.36 -9.71 2.85
N TRP A 78 9.51 -9.99 3.82
CA TRP A 78 9.73 -9.73 5.24
C TRP A 78 10.16 -11.00 5.99
N GLU A 79 10.82 -10.86 7.14
CA GLU A 79 11.24 -11.99 8.00
C GLU A 79 10.08 -12.90 8.42
N ASP A 80 8.87 -12.36 8.52
CA ASP A 80 7.63 -13.08 8.84
C ASP A 80 7.04 -13.83 7.62
N GLY A 81 7.72 -13.80 6.47
CA GLY A 81 7.29 -14.44 5.22
C GLY A 81 6.29 -13.63 4.39
N GLN A 82 5.89 -12.44 4.85
CA GLN A 82 4.98 -11.57 4.08
C GLN A 82 5.67 -10.98 2.85
N ILE A 83 4.88 -10.62 1.83
CA ILE A 83 5.34 -9.97 0.61
C ILE A 83 4.57 -8.67 0.39
N SER A 84 5.27 -7.54 0.29
CA SER A 84 4.71 -6.22 -0.01
C SER A 84 5.19 -5.69 -1.35
N PHE A 85 4.40 -4.82 -2.00
CA PHE A 85 4.78 -4.18 -3.26
C PHE A 85 4.78 -2.66 -3.13
N LEU A 86 5.91 -2.02 -3.45
CA LEU A 86 6.10 -0.57 -3.35
C LEU A 86 6.36 0.02 -4.74
N PRO A 87 5.54 0.96 -5.23
CA PRO A 87 5.83 1.66 -6.49
C PRO A 87 7.08 2.53 -6.35
N PHE A 88 8.05 2.36 -7.26
CA PHE A 88 9.25 3.20 -7.31
C PHE A 88 9.27 4.05 -8.58
N TYR A 89 9.23 5.36 -8.40
CA TYR A 89 9.32 6.31 -9.51
C TYR A 89 10.77 6.71 -9.70
N PHE A 90 11.33 6.37 -10.86
CA PHE A 90 12.65 6.89 -11.23
C PHE A 90 12.53 8.38 -11.46
N ARG A 91 13.45 9.15 -10.87
CA ARG A 91 13.61 10.56 -11.23
C ARG A 91 14.02 10.61 -12.69
N PRO A 92 13.33 11.37 -13.56
CA PRO A 92 13.80 11.53 -14.92
C PRO A 92 15.18 12.17 -14.88
N THR A 93 16.20 11.48 -15.40
CA THR A 93 17.47 12.12 -15.74
C THR A 93 17.20 12.99 -16.96
N GLY A 94 17.03 14.30 -16.73
CA GLY A 94 16.78 15.27 -17.80
C GLY A 94 17.88 15.24 -18.85
N LYS A 95 17.50 15.53 -20.10
CA LYS A 95 18.44 15.96 -21.15
C LYS A 95 18.66 17.46 -21.03
#